data_AF-A0A2D7KZT4-F1
#
_entry.id   AF-A0A2D7KZT4-F1
#
_cell.length_a   1.000
_cell.length_b   1.000
_cell.length_c   1.000
_cell.angle_alpha   90.00
_cell.angle_beta   90.00
_cell.angle_gamma   90.00
#
_symmetry.space_group_name_H-M   'P 1'
#
loop_
_entity.id
_entity.type
_entity.pdbx_description
1 polymer ?
#
loop_
_entity_poly.entity_id
_entity_poly.type
_entity_poly.pdbx_seq_one_letter_code
_entity_poly.pdbx_strand_id
1 'polypeptide(L)'
;MIRLALIGSSEKAKIYAGLSTRLHRATWTVFAPLDSGDLSKAFGSLAKVTTIDDLFSQKLDDFDAVVVDADADVAERIAKEAMNLSKPALVGMLGQGAETIGAGNVLLMPAHPWRFIPSIQAVRRSVDTGKLGAPGLLRIHRWLPLSKIKSTIIERILPDIDLACWFFNEVPDSVWSLQSAVNDDYIQFHLGFTNGGMAMIDLAASLPSGGDYYSLTMIGEKGAAYADDHHNMNLLYSGGQPSAIRSNQGHAELVHQLQEFVDVIDGKYEQTVSLADTICAVQVVDQVLESANTREVVKKEQRK
;
A
#
# COMPACT_ATOMS: atom_id res chain seq x y z
N MET A 1 0.22 24.85 -10.06
CA MET A 1 -0.01 23.42 -10.37
C MET A 1 1.27 22.71 -10.03
N ILE A 2 1.22 21.73 -9.14
CA ILE A 2 2.38 20.96 -8.68
C ILE A 2 2.88 20.08 -9.83
N ARG A 3 4.16 20.16 -10.15
CA ARG A 3 4.80 19.38 -11.20
C ARG A 3 5.39 18.11 -10.59
N LEU A 4 4.95 16.96 -11.07
CA LEU A 4 5.35 15.65 -10.56
C LEU A 4 6.37 15.00 -11.49
N ALA A 5 7.42 14.46 -10.90
CA ALA A 5 8.28 13.48 -11.54
C ALA A 5 7.86 12.06 -11.13
N LEU A 6 7.73 11.13 -12.08
CA LEU A 6 7.56 9.71 -11.77
C LEU A 6 8.90 8.97 -11.95
N ILE A 7 9.23 8.11 -10.99
CA ILE A 7 10.24 7.06 -11.12
C ILE A 7 9.52 5.71 -11.01
N GLY A 8 9.63 4.86 -12.03
CA GLY A 8 8.96 3.56 -12.03
C GLY A 8 9.15 2.78 -13.32
N SER A 9 8.61 1.56 -13.39
CA SER A 9 8.68 0.75 -14.62
C SER A 9 7.81 1.35 -15.74
N SER A 10 8.11 0.98 -16.99
CA SER A 10 7.31 1.39 -18.16
C SER A 10 5.86 0.93 -18.09
N GLU A 11 5.58 -0.17 -17.40
CA GLU A 11 4.21 -0.66 -17.14
C GLU A 11 3.47 0.25 -16.15
N LYS A 12 4.11 0.56 -15.01
CA LYS A 12 3.55 1.47 -13.99
C LYS A 12 3.31 2.86 -14.57
N ALA A 13 4.21 3.34 -15.42
CA ALA A 13 4.08 4.63 -16.10
C ALA A 13 2.77 4.75 -16.89
N LYS A 14 2.29 3.66 -17.52
CA LYS A 14 0.99 3.65 -18.22
C LYS A 14 -0.18 3.80 -17.25
N ILE A 15 -0.09 3.17 -16.08
CA ILE A 15 -1.08 3.29 -15.01
C ILE A 15 -1.16 4.76 -14.55
N TYR A 16 -0.04 5.33 -14.07
CA TYR A 16 0.01 6.72 -13.58
C TYR A 16 -0.37 7.74 -14.65
N ALA A 17 0.02 7.53 -15.92
CA ALA A 17 -0.40 8.38 -17.02
C ALA A 17 -1.93 8.37 -17.19
N GLY A 18 -2.57 7.20 -17.07
CA GLY A 18 -4.03 7.07 -17.09
C GLY A 18 -4.74 7.76 -15.93
N LEU A 19 -4.04 8.03 -14.81
CA LEU A 19 -4.58 8.74 -13.65
C LEU A 19 -4.56 10.26 -13.79
N SER A 20 -3.78 10.81 -14.74
CA SER A 20 -3.51 12.25 -14.85
C SER A 20 -4.78 13.10 -14.94
N THR A 21 -5.83 12.62 -15.62
CA THR A 21 -7.10 13.35 -15.79
C THR A 21 -7.93 13.44 -14.52
N ARG A 22 -7.59 12.65 -13.49
CA ARG A 22 -8.28 12.56 -12.21
C ARG A 22 -7.56 13.33 -11.09
N LEU A 23 -6.33 13.80 -11.35
CA LEU A 23 -5.57 14.58 -10.38
C LEU A 23 -5.93 16.06 -10.47
N HIS A 24 -6.20 16.67 -9.34
CA HIS A 24 -6.44 18.09 -9.23
C HIS A 24 -5.16 18.82 -8.86
N ARG A 25 -4.82 19.83 -9.65
CA ARG A 25 -3.71 20.77 -9.39
C ARG A 25 -2.32 20.14 -9.39
N ALA A 26 -2.19 18.96 -9.96
CA ALA A 26 -0.93 18.32 -10.28
C ALA A 26 -0.86 17.94 -11.75
N THR A 27 0.36 17.89 -12.29
CA THR A 27 0.64 17.35 -13.63
C THR A 27 1.97 16.62 -13.61
N TRP A 28 2.07 15.56 -14.39
CA TRP A 28 3.36 14.92 -14.67
C TRP A 28 4.18 15.81 -15.60
N THR A 29 5.47 16.00 -15.32
CA THR A 29 6.39 16.79 -16.16
C THR A 29 7.66 16.04 -16.51
N VAL A 30 8.06 15.07 -15.68
CA VAL A 30 9.25 14.26 -15.90
C VAL A 30 8.96 12.79 -15.57
N PHE A 31 9.53 11.87 -16.36
CA PHE A 31 9.49 10.44 -16.07
C PHE A 31 10.90 9.85 -16.20
N ALA A 32 11.34 9.14 -15.17
CA ALA A 32 12.60 8.40 -15.16
C ALA A 32 12.31 6.89 -15.07
N PRO A 33 12.42 6.13 -16.18
CA PRO A 33 12.10 4.72 -16.20
C PRO A 33 13.13 3.88 -15.43
N LEU A 34 12.66 2.81 -14.80
CA LEU A 34 13.50 1.75 -14.20
C LEU A 34 13.90 0.66 -15.19
N ASP A 35 13.27 0.62 -16.36
CA ASP A 35 13.46 -0.40 -17.39
C ASP A 35 13.48 0.21 -18.80
N SER A 36 13.81 -0.59 -19.80
CA SER A 36 13.82 -0.19 -21.22
C SER A 36 12.50 -0.54 -21.93
N GLY A 37 11.39 -0.59 -21.19
CA GLY A 37 10.09 -0.99 -21.72
C GLY A 37 9.47 0.00 -22.71
N ASP A 38 8.37 -0.42 -23.34
CA ASP A 38 7.66 0.42 -24.30
C ASP A 38 6.91 1.57 -23.62
N LEU A 39 7.34 2.80 -23.94
CA LEU A 39 6.80 4.07 -23.45
C LEU A 39 5.75 4.71 -24.36
N SER A 40 5.40 4.11 -25.50
CA SER A 40 4.48 4.70 -26.49
C SER A 40 3.09 5.09 -25.91
N LYS A 41 2.70 4.46 -24.80
CA LYS A 41 1.46 4.74 -24.05
C LYS A 41 1.69 5.39 -22.68
N ALA A 42 2.93 5.65 -22.30
CA ALA A 42 3.29 6.27 -21.03
C ALA A 42 3.51 7.77 -21.25
N PHE A 43 2.68 8.60 -20.61
CA PHE A 43 2.72 10.08 -20.61
C PHE A 43 2.72 10.80 -21.97
N GLY A 44 2.93 10.16 -23.12
CA GLY A 44 2.95 10.83 -24.43
C GLY A 44 3.93 12.00 -24.46
N SER A 45 3.47 13.19 -24.83
CA SER A 45 4.24 14.44 -24.75
C SER A 45 4.11 15.18 -23.41
N LEU A 46 3.43 14.61 -22.42
CA LEU A 46 3.14 15.26 -21.13
C LEU A 46 4.37 15.30 -20.22
N ALA A 47 5.30 14.35 -20.36
CA ALA A 47 6.49 14.27 -19.53
C ALA A 47 7.76 14.10 -20.36
N LYS A 48 8.82 14.80 -19.95
CA LYS A 48 10.18 14.57 -20.48
C LYS A 48 10.71 13.26 -19.91
N VAL A 49 11.26 12.40 -20.77
CA VAL A 49 11.92 11.16 -20.33
C VAL A 49 13.39 11.44 -20.03
N THR A 50 13.89 10.96 -18.89
CA THR A 50 15.28 11.18 -18.44
C THR A 50 15.78 9.99 -17.60
N THR A 51 17.02 10.02 -17.13
CA THR A 51 17.55 9.00 -16.19
C THR A 51 17.32 9.45 -14.74
N ILE A 52 17.41 8.54 -13.78
CA ILE A 52 17.30 8.90 -12.35
C ILE A 52 18.42 9.90 -11.97
N ASP A 53 19.65 9.63 -12.41
CA ASP A 53 20.79 10.50 -12.10
C ASP A 53 20.61 11.90 -12.70
N ASP A 54 20.14 12.00 -13.95
CA ASP A 54 19.85 13.29 -14.59
C ASP A 54 18.63 13.98 -13.96
N LEU A 55 17.65 13.23 -13.45
CA LEU A 55 16.48 13.79 -12.78
C LEU A 55 16.91 14.67 -11.60
N PHE A 56 17.80 14.15 -10.74
CA PHE A 56 18.25 14.85 -9.54
C PHE A 56 19.47 15.77 -9.77
N SER A 57 20.24 15.59 -10.85
CA SER A 57 21.41 16.45 -11.12
C SER A 57 21.13 17.59 -12.12
N GLN A 58 20.22 17.40 -13.08
CA GLN A 58 20.01 18.33 -14.19
C GLN A 58 18.57 18.79 -14.37
N LYS A 59 17.60 18.11 -13.74
CA LYS A 59 16.16 18.39 -13.94
C LYS A 59 15.43 18.83 -12.66
N LEU A 60 16.15 19.23 -11.62
CA LEU A 60 15.54 19.65 -10.34
C LEU A 60 14.53 20.80 -10.50
N ASP A 61 14.73 21.69 -11.45
CA ASP A 61 13.81 22.81 -11.69
C ASP A 61 12.59 22.42 -12.54
N ASP A 62 12.56 21.22 -13.15
CA ASP A 62 11.47 20.74 -14.00
C ASP A 62 10.31 20.10 -13.22
N PHE A 63 10.50 19.81 -11.92
CA PHE A 63 9.47 19.23 -11.04
C PHE A 63 9.51 19.79 -9.63
N ASP A 64 8.38 19.72 -8.93
CA ASP A 64 8.20 20.20 -7.56
C ASP A 64 8.24 19.03 -6.55
N ALA A 65 7.76 17.84 -6.94
CA ALA A 65 7.73 16.64 -6.11
C ALA A 65 7.97 15.37 -6.92
N VAL A 66 8.41 14.30 -6.27
CA VAL A 66 8.71 13.00 -6.88
C VAL A 66 7.75 11.91 -6.39
N VAL A 67 7.30 11.05 -7.29
CA VAL A 67 6.55 9.83 -7.01
C VAL A 67 7.41 8.64 -7.43
N VAL A 68 7.58 7.67 -6.54
CA VAL A 68 8.44 6.51 -6.75
C VAL A 68 7.62 5.23 -6.61
N ASP A 69 7.44 4.49 -7.70
CA ASP A 69 6.84 3.15 -7.70
C ASP A 69 7.91 2.14 -8.13
N ALA A 70 8.65 1.67 -7.13
CA ALA A 70 9.84 0.84 -7.26
C ALA A 70 9.93 -0.15 -6.09
N ASP A 71 10.80 -1.14 -6.24
CA ASP A 71 11.14 -2.09 -5.17
C ASP A 71 11.82 -1.36 -3.98
N ALA A 72 11.76 -1.97 -2.80
CA ALA A 72 12.11 -1.33 -1.53
C ALA A 72 13.48 -0.64 -1.50
N ASP A 73 14.53 -1.31 -2.01
CA ASP A 73 15.89 -0.76 -2.03
C ASP A 73 16.02 0.50 -2.89
N VAL A 74 15.33 0.51 -4.04
CA VAL A 74 15.31 1.66 -4.93
C VAL A 74 14.48 2.78 -4.30
N ALA A 75 13.30 2.46 -3.77
CA ALA A 75 12.44 3.44 -3.10
C ALA A 75 13.15 4.12 -1.93
N GLU A 76 13.89 3.37 -1.10
CA GLU A 76 14.67 3.90 0.01
C GLU A 76 15.80 4.84 -0.45
N ARG A 77 16.58 4.42 -1.46
CA ARG A 77 17.66 5.25 -2.02
C ARG A 77 17.11 6.58 -2.53
N ILE A 78 16.03 6.54 -3.31
CA ILE A 78 15.41 7.74 -3.85
C ILE A 78 14.78 8.60 -2.75
N ALA A 79 14.17 7.99 -1.72
CA ALA A 79 13.62 8.73 -0.58
C ALA A 79 14.72 9.58 0.08
N LYS A 80 15.88 8.99 0.37
CA LYS A 80 17.03 9.69 0.96
C LYS A 80 17.52 10.83 0.07
N GLU A 81 17.63 10.58 -1.24
CA GLU A 81 18.07 11.60 -2.20
C GLU A 81 17.08 12.76 -2.30
N ALA A 82 15.78 12.49 -2.41
CA ALA A 82 14.73 13.51 -2.45
C ALA A 82 14.73 14.37 -1.17
N MET A 83 14.88 13.73 0.00
CA MET A 83 14.99 14.41 1.29
C MET A 83 16.22 15.34 1.36
N ASN A 84 17.39 14.86 0.92
CA ASN A 84 18.62 15.67 0.86
C ASN A 84 18.46 16.90 -0.05
N LEU A 85 17.66 16.77 -1.11
CA LEU A 85 17.37 17.83 -2.07
C LEU A 85 16.13 18.65 -1.71
N SER A 86 15.54 18.42 -0.54
CA SER A 86 14.33 19.09 -0.06
C SER A 86 13.14 19.00 -1.03
N LYS A 87 13.01 17.88 -1.75
CA LYS A 87 11.89 17.58 -2.64
C LYS A 87 10.87 16.70 -1.93
N PRO A 88 9.59 17.10 -1.84
CA PRO A 88 8.52 16.22 -1.40
C PRO A 88 8.50 14.91 -2.18
N ALA A 89 8.31 13.79 -1.49
CA ALA A 89 8.34 12.47 -2.11
C ALA A 89 7.19 11.58 -1.64
N LEU A 90 6.47 10.99 -2.61
CA LEU A 90 5.59 9.85 -2.40
C LEU A 90 6.36 8.61 -2.81
N VAL A 91 6.75 7.78 -1.86
CA VAL A 91 7.63 6.65 -2.12
C VAL A 91 6.88 5.34 -1.98
N GLY A 92 7.18 4.38 -2.83
CA GLY A 92 6.58 3.05 -2.83
C GLY A 92 6.80 2.28 -1.55
N MET A 93 6.73 0.95 -1.65
CA MET A 93 6.99 0.09 -0.51
C MET A 93 8.39 0.34 0.06
N LEU A 94 8.48 0.56 1.37
CA LEU A 94 9.74 0.60 2.09
C LEU A 94 9.84 -0.64 2.97
N GLY A 95 10.99 -1.28 2.97
CA GLY A 95 11.29 -2.43 3.84
C GLY A 95 11.99 -1.99 5.13
N GLN A 96 12.88 -2.86 5.62
CA GLN A 96 13.69 -2.62 6.83
C GLN A 96 14.51 -1.31 6.78
N GLY A 97 14.88 -0.85 5.58
CA GLY A 97 15.59 0.41 5.41
C GLY A 97 14.78 1.67 5.74
N ALA A 98 13.47 1.57 5.98
CA ALA A 98 12.63 2.70 6.37
C ALA A 98 13.16 3.45 7.61
N GLU A 99 13.71 2.73 8.60
CA GLU A 99 14.28 3.32 9.81
C GLU A 99 15.51 4.20 9.54
N THR A 100 16.19 3.96 8.43
CA THR A 100 17.39 4.70 8.04
C THR A 100 17.07 5.99 7.27
N ILE A 101 15.81 6.17 6.87
CA ILE A 101 15.34 7.41 6.27
C ILE A 101 15.11 8.39 7.41
N GLY A 102 16.09 9.27 7.64
CA GLY A 102 16.08 10.20 8.77
C GLY A 102 14.84 11.11 8.77
N ALA A 103 14.51 11.62 9.96
CA ALA A 103 13.50 12.67 10.08
C ALA A 103 14.03 13.96 9.44
N GLY A 104 13.43 14.40 8.34
CA GLY A 104 13.70 15.69 7.73
C GLY A 104 12.47 16.58 7.71
N ASN A 105 12.68 17.87 7.42
CA ASN A 105 11.61 18.88 7.41
C ASN A 105 10.80 18.90 6.10
N VAL A 106 10.98 17.90 5.24
CA VAL A 106 10.36 17.81 3.91
C VAL A 106 9.37 16.65 3.94
N LEU A 107 8.26 16.81 3.22
CA LEU A 107 7.20 15.82 3.14
C LEU A 107 7.74 14.51 2.50
N LEU A 108 7.72 13.44 3.26
CA LEU A 108 7.94 12.09 2.78
C LEU A 108 6.73 11.23 3.18
N MET A 109 5.95 10.86 2.17
CA MET A 109 4.77 10.02 2.33
C MET A 109 5.08 8.62 1.79
N PRO A 110 5.14 7.58 2.64
CA PRO A 110 5.17 6.21 2.16
C PRO A 110 3.84 5.81 1.52
N ALA A 111 3.91 4.96 0.50
CA ALA A 111 2.74 4.47 -0.21
C ALA A 111 2.09 3.32 0.57
N HIS A 112 0.91 3.58 1.10
CA HIS A 112 0.02 2.58 1.67
C HIS A 112 -1.33 2.60 0.95
N PRO A 113 -1.37 2.24 -0.34
CA PRO A 113 -2.55 2.45 -1.19
C PRO A 113 -3.78 1.72 -0.66
N TRP A 114 -3.59 0.65 0.11
CA TRP A 114 -4.68 -0.13 0.69
C TRP A 114 -5.52 0.69 1.67
N ARG A 115 -4.91 1.63 2.40
CA ARG A 115 -5.66 2.58 3.24
C ARG A 115 -6.61 3.42 2.37
N PHE A 116 -6.32 3.65 1.09
CA PHE A 116 -7.09 4.51 0.18
C PHE A 116 -8.14 3.78 -0.66
N ILE A 117 -8.27 2.46 -0.52
CA ILE A 117 -9.33 1.69 -1.17
C ILE A 117 -10.70 2.18 -0.65
N PRO A 118 -11.65 2.59 -1.50
CA PRO A 118 -12.90 3.19 -1.06
C PRO A 118 -13.76 2.33 -0.11
N SER A 119 -13.79 1.01 -0.31
CA SER A 119 -14.49 0.10 0.60
C SER A 119 -13.82 0.02 1.97
N ILE A 120 -12.49 -0.05 2.02
CA ILE A 120 -11.70 -0.01 3.25
C ILE A 120 -11.88 1.33 3.98
N GLN A 121 -11.87 2.45 3.25
CA GLN A 121 -12.20 3.79 3.77
C GLN A 121 -13.62 3.87 4.35
N ALA A 122 -14.59 3.15 3.80
CA ALA A 122 -15.95 3.08 4.36
C ALA A 122 -15.99 2.31 5.69
N VAL A 123 -15.25 1.21 5.80
CA VAL A 123 -15.08 0.46 7.04
C VAL A 123 -14.38 1.33 8.09
N ARG A 124 -13.27 2.00 7.72
CA ARG A 124 -12.53 2.91 8.59
C ARG A 124 -13.41 4.02 9.15
N ARG A 125 -14.18 4.70 8.31
CA ARG A 125 -15.13 5.74 8.77
C ARG A 125 -16.16 5.19 9.77
N SER A 126 -16.55 3.92 9.65
CA SER A 126 -17.48 3.30 10.60
C SER A 126 -16.84 3.06 11.97
N VAL A 127 -15.53 2.77 11.99
CA VAL A 127 -14.72 2.73 13.21
C VAL A 127 -14.57 4.15 13.79
N ASP A 128 -14.09 5.12 13.01
CA ASP A 128 -13.81 6.48 13.49
C ASP A 128 -15.06 7.20 14.03
N THR A 129 -16.23 6.93 13.44
CA THR A 129 -17.51 7.50 13.90
C THR A 129 -18.14 6.74 15.06
N GLY A 130 -17.47 5.70 15.58
CA GLY A 130 -17.94 4.90 16.72
C GLY A 130 -19.14 4.00 16.42
N LYS A 131 -19.55 3.85 15.15
CA LYS A 131 -20.73 3.05 14.76
C LYS A 131 -20.57 1.57 15.12
N LEU A 132 -19.34 1.08 15.15
CA LEU A 132 -19.03 -0.31 15.50
C LEU A 132 -18.76 -0.51 17.00
N GLY A 133 -18.74 0.56 17.82
CA GLY A 133 -18.21 0.51 19.19
C GLY A 133 -16.69 0.32 19.20
N ALA A 134 -16.15 -0.23 20.29
CA ALA A 134 -14.73 -0.56 20.37
C ALA A 134 -14.36 -1.66 19.35
N PRO A 135 -13.28 -1.51 18.55
CA PRO A 135 -12.80 -2.56 17.65
C PRO A 135 -12.46 -3.85 18.41
N GLY A 136 -13.00 -4.98 17.96
CA GLY A 136 -12.80 -6.29 18.60
C GLY A 136 -12.04 -7.29 17.74
N LEU A 137 -12.48 -7.51 16.49
CA LEU A 137 -11.86 -8.47 15.58
C LEU A 137 -11.76 -7.91 14.16
N LEU A 138 -10.53 -7.78 13.66
CA LEU A 138 -10.26 -7.59 12.24
C LEU A 138 -9.96 -8.96 11.60
N ARG A 139 -10.62 -9.29 10.50
CA ARG A 139 -10.33 -10.50 9.72
C ARG A 139 -10.01 -10.13 8.29
N ILE A 140 -8.86 -10.57 7.79
CA ILE A 140 -8.46 -10.37 6.40
C ILE A 140 -8.17 -11.74 5.76
N HIS A 141 -8.87 -12.01 4.66
CA HIS A 141 -8.60 -13.13 3.78
C HIS A 141 -8.04 -12.61 2.49
N ARG A 142 -6.89 -13.14 2.07
CA ARG A 142 -6.31 -12.77 0.79
C ARG A 142 -5.80 -13.98 0.03
N TRP A 143 -6.58 -14.39 -0.97
CA TRP A 143 -6.15 -15.39 -1.91
C TRP A 143 -5.77 -14.74 -3.23
N LEU A 144 -4.58 -15.06 -3.69
CA LEU A 144 -3.96 -14.51 -4.87
C LEU A 144 -3.69 -15.65 -5.85
N PRO A 145 -3.78 -15.38 -7.16
CA PRO A 145 -3.40 -16.36 -8.14
C PRO A 145 -1.88 -16.51 -8.14
N LEU A 146 -1.39 -17.65 -8.61
CA LEU A 146 0.03 -17.86 -8.87
C LEU A 146 0.56 -16.76 -9.81
N SER A 147 1.46 -15.92 -9.30
CA SER A 147 2.11 -14.86 -10.07
C SER A 147 3.40 -15.38 -10.71
N LYS A 148 3.68 -14.94 -11.94
CA LYS A 148 4.99 -15.17 -12.58
C LYS A 148 6.11 -14.35 -11.93
N ILE A 149 5.75 -13.25 -11.29
CA ILE A 149 6.66 -12.39 -10.52
C ILE A 149 6.43 -12.70 -9.04
N LYS A 150 7.41 -13.36 -8.40
CA LYS A 150 7.34 -13.65 -6.97
C LYS A 150 7.77 -12.41 -6.18
N SER A 151 6.82 -11.73 -5.56
CA SER A 151 7.10 -10.82 -4.45
C SER A 151 7.57 -11.61 -3.23
N THR A 152 8.39 -10.98 -2.39
CA THR A 152 8.83 -11.59 -1.12
C THR A 152 7.66 -11.70 -0.14
N ILE A 153 7.79 -12.55 0.88
CA ILE A 153 6.74 -12.68 1.91
C ILE A 153 6.51 -11.37 2.65
N ILE A 154 7.56 -10.59 2.89
CA ILE A 154 7.52 -9.26 3.53
C ILE A 154 6.62 -8.34 2.72
N GLU A 155 6.90 -8.21 1.43
CA GLU A 155 6.14 -7.36 0.51
C GLU A 155 4.67 -7.76 0.41
N ARG A 156 4.41 -9.07 0.52
CA ARG A 156 3.05 -9.57 0.55
C ARG A 156 2.36 -9.14 1.83
N ILE A 157 2.83 -9.50 3.01
CA ILE A 157 2.05 -9.33 4.25
C ILE A 157 2.03 -7.90 4.80
N LEU A 158 2.97 -7.04 4.40
CA LEU A 158 3.09 -5.67 4.94
C LEU A 158 1.80 -4.83 4.81
N PRO A 159 1.10 -4.78 3.66
CA PRO A 159 -0.18 -4.06 3.56
C PRO A 159 -1.27 -4.57 4.50
N ASP A 160 -1.32 -5.87 4.82
CA ASP A 160 -2.35 -6.40 5.74
C ASP A 160 -2.04 -6.00 7.19
N ILE A 161 -0.75 -6.03 7.55
CA ILE A 161 -0.25 -5.61 8.86
C ILE A 161 -0.46 -4.10 9.05
N ASP A 162 -0.16 -3.30 8.01
CA ASP A 162 -0.42 -1.87 8.00
C ASP A 162 -1.90 -1.58 8.28
N LEU A 163 -2.81 -2.24 7.55
CA LEU A 163 -4.24 -2.10 7.79
C LEU A 163 -4.63 -2.47 9.21
N ALA A 164 -4.09 -3.57 9.76
CA ALA A 164 -4.38 -3.98 11.13
C ALA A 164 -3.97 -2.92 12.15
N CYS A 165 -2.71 -2.45 12.09
CA CYS A 165 -2.23 -1.39 12.96
C CYS A 165 -3.06 -0.11 12.81
N TRP A 166 -3.44 0.23 11.57
CA TRP A 166 -4.26 1.40 11.28
C TRP A 166 -5.66 1.29 11.88
N PHE A 167 -6.37 0.17 11.68
CA PHE A 167 -7.73 -0.05 12.20
C PHE A 167 -7.81 -0.03 13.73
N PHE A 168 -6.81 -0.59 14.41
CA PHE A 168 -6.73 -0.57 15.87
C PHE A 168 -6.08 0.70 16.42
N ASN A 169 -5.44 1.51 15.56
CA ASN A 169 -4.67 2.69 15.94
C ASN A 169 -3.60 2.38 17.01
N GLU A 170 -3.06 1.17 16.98
CA GLU A 170 -2.14 0.61 17.97
C GLU A 170 -1.17 -0.36 17.28
N VAL A 171 -0.03 -0.60 17.92
CA VAL A 171 0.89 -1.68 17.55
C VAL A 171 0.49 -2.92 18.34
N PRO A 172 0.44 -4.12 17.75
CA PRO A 172 0.15 -5.33 18.50
C PRO A 172 1.20 -5.59 19.59
N ASP A 173 0.77 -6.16 20.71
CA ASP A 173 1.63 -6.56 21.83
C ASP A 173 1.98 -8.06 21.81
N SER A 174 1.26 -8.83 20.98
CA SER A 174 1.43 -10.26 20.83
C SER A 174 1.18 -10.68 19.39
N VAL A 175 2.06 -11.51 18.87
CA VAL A 175 2.04 -12.00 17.49
C VAL A 175 2.19 -13.52 17.51
N TRP A 176 1.30 -14.20 16.80
CA TRP A 176 1.43 -15.64 16.53
C TRP A 176 1.29 -15.89 15.04
N SER A 177 2.14 -16.72 14.46
CA SER A 177 2.15 -16.97 13.03
C SER A 177 2.43 -18.43 12.72
N LEU A 178 1.88 -18.88 11.59
CA LEU A 178 2.11 -20.20 11.03
C LEU A 178 2.28 -20.07 9.52
N GLN A 179 3.47 -20.38 9.02
CA GLN A 179 3.72 -20.62 7.60
C GLN A 179 3.61 -22.11 7.31
N SER A 180 2.91 -22.48 6.23
CA SER A 180 2.74 -23.89 5.89
C SER A 180 4.06 -24.51 5.43
N ALA A 181 4.39 -25.68 5.98
CA ALA A 181 5.56 -26.46 5.55
C ALA A 181 5.37 -27.11 4.16
N VAL A 182 4.13 -27.19 3.67
CA VAL A 182 3.77 -27.83 2.38
C VAL A 182 3.50 -26.80 1.29
N ASN A 183 3.12 -25.58 1.68
CA ASN A 183 2.84 -24.47 0.77
C ASN A 183 3.51 -23.21 1.31
N ASP A 184 4.71 -22.90 0.82
CA ASP A 184 5.48 -21.72 1.21
C ASP A 184 4.77 -20.39 0.87
N ASP A 185 3.85 -20.43 -0.10
CA ASP A 185 2.97 -19.34 -0.49
C ASP A 185 1.73 -19.18 0.43
N TYR A 186 1.61 -19.97 1.51
CA TYR A 186 0.58 -19.82 2.54
C TYR A 186 1.15 -19.42 3.90
N ILE A 187 0.60 -18.35 4.47
CA ILE A 187 0.86 -17.91 5.85
C ILE A 187 -0.44 -17.45 6.50
N GLN A 188 -0.59 -17.75 7.79
CA GLN A 188 -1.61 -17.16 8.64
C GLN A 188 -0.97 -16.57 9.89
N PHE A 189 -1.50 -15.46 10.37
CA PHE A 189 -1.01 -14.83 11.59
C PHE A 189 -2.10 -14.09 12.34
N HIS A 190 -1.92 -14.05 13.65
CA HIS A 190 -2.78 -13.39 14.61
C HIS A 190 -2.00 -12.27 15.29
N LEU A 191 -2.63 -11.11 15.41
CA LEU A 191 -2.10 -9.94 16.10
C LEU A 191 -3.03 -9.63 17.28
N GLY A 192 -2.52 -9.61 18.50
CA GLY A 192 -3.24 -9.16 19.69
C GLY A 192 -2.88 -7.73 20.04
N PHE A 193 -3.88 -6.92 20.40
CA PHE A 193 -3.72 -5.51 20.73
C PHE A 193 -4.04 -5.25 22.21
N THR A 194 -3.45 -4.19 22.77
CA THR A 194 -3.57 -3.87 24.20
C THR A 194 -4.98 -3.50 24.63
N ASN A 195 -5.80 -3.00 23.71
CA ASN A 195 -7.22 -2.73 23.91
C ASN A 195 -8.10 -4.00 23.97
N GLY A 196 -7.51 -5.19 23.87
CA GLY A 196 -8.21 -6.48 23.87
C GLY A 196 -8.74 -6.91 22.49
N GLY A 197 -8.53 -6.10 21.46
CA GLY A 197 -8.83 -6.43 20.08
C GLY A 197 -7.81 -7.40 19.47
N MET A 198 -8.18 -8.03 18.37
CA MET A 198 -7.28 -8.92 17.63
C MET A 198 -7.47 -8.81 16.11
N ALA A 199 -6.41 -9.08 15.35
CA ALA A 199 -6.48 -9.30 13.91
C ALA A 199 -6.17 -10.78 13.59
N MET A 200 -6.93 -11.37 12.67
CA MET A 200 -6.67 -12.69 12.09
C MET A 200 -6.52 -12.55 10.58
N ILE A 201 -5.35 -12.91 10.06
CA ILE A 201 -5.00 -12.67 8.67
C ILE A 201 -4.49 -13.98 8.07
N ASP A 202 -5.01 -14.36 6.90
CA ASP A 202 -4.47 -15.45 6.10
C ASP A 202 -4.26 -15.02 4.65
N LEU A 203 -3.14 -15.51 4.12
CA LEU A 203 -2.69 -15.24 2.77
C LEU A 203 -2.35 -16.55 2.08
N ALA A 204 -2.91 -16.76 0.89
CA ALA A 204 -2.53 -17.84 -0.01
C ALA A 204 -2.20 -17.25 -1.39
N ALA A 205 -1.01 -17.48 -1.91
CA ALA A 205 -0.62 -17.02 -3.26
C ALA A 205 -0.44 -18.17 -4.25
N SER A 206 -1.24 -19.22 -4.09
CA SER A 206 -1.10 -20.49 -4.82
C SER A 206 -2.34 -20.87 -5.64
N LEU A 207 -3.30 -19.95 -5.84
CA LEU A 207 -4.55 -20.28 -6.54
C LEU A 207 -4.42 -20.20 -8.07
N PRO A 208 -5.29 -20.89 -8.82
CA PRO A 208 -5.41 -20.69 -10.27
C PRO A 208 -5.83 -19.26 -10.62
N SER A 209 -5.52 -18.82 -11.83
CA SER A 209 -5.98 -17.53 -12.36
C SER A 209 -7.51 -17.41 -12.26
N GLY A 210 -7.99 -16.26 -11.77
CA GLY A 210 -9.42 -15.99 -11.51
C GLY A 210 -9.95 -16.59 -10.21
N GLY A 211 -9.12 -17.32 -9.45
CA GLY A 211 -9.43 -17.80 -8.11
C GLY A 211 -9.11 -16.81 -7.00
N ASP A 212 -8.75 -15.57 -7.33
CA ASP A 212 -8.45 -14.52 -6.36
C ASP A 212 -9.67 -14.17 -5.48
N TYR A 213 -9.40 -13.91 -4.21
CA TYR A 213 -10.41 -13.56 -3.23
C TYR A 213 -9.84 -12.57 -2.21
N TYR A 214 -10.58 -11.49 -1.96
CA TYR A 214 -10.26 -10.54 -0.89
C TYR A 214 -11.49 -10.26 -0.03
N SER A 215 -11.31 -10.40 1.29
CA SER A 215 -12.31 -9.97 2.26
C SER A 215 -11.65 -9.36 3.47
N LEU A 216 -12.14 -8.19 3.86
CA LEU A 216 -11.85 -7.54 5.12
C LEU A 216 -13.15 -7.40 5.93
N THR A 217 -13.13 -7.87 7.18
CA THR A 217 -14.24 -7.74 8.12
C THR A 217 -13.76 -7.09 9.40
N MET A 218 -14.42 -6.02 9.82
CA MET A 218 -14.18 -5.37 11.11
C MET A 218 -15.40 -5.57 11.99
N ILE A 219 -15.24 -6.31 13.09
CA ILE A 219 -16.25 -6.52 14.12
C ILE A 219 -15.87 -5.71 15.35
N GLY A 220 -16.78 -4.88 15.84
CA GLY A 220 -16.66 -4.19 17.12
C GLY A 220 -17.77 -4.59 18.08
N GLU A 221 -17.73 -4.01 19.27
CA GLU A 221 -18.68 -4.23 20.36
C GLU A 221 -20.17 -4.10 19.95
N LYS A 222 -20.47 -3.20 19.01
CA LYS A 222 -21.84 -2.79 18.66
C LYS A 222 -22.27 -3.16 17.25
N GLY A 223 -21.39 -3.77 16.46
CA GLY A 223 -21.71 -4.14 15.08
C GLY A 223 -20.49 -4.56 14.27
N ALA A 224 -20.70 -4.79 12.97
CA ALA A 224 -19.65 -5.17 12.04
C ALA A 224 -19.78 -4.40 10.72
N ALA A 225 -18.65 -4.20 10.04
CA ALA A 225 -18.56 -3.65 8.70
C ALA A 225 -17.64 -4.52 7.83
N TYR A 226 -17.95 -4.57 6.55
CA TYR A 226 -17.34 -5.50 5.61
C TYR A 226 -16.86 -4.74 4.37
N ALA A 227 -15.67 -5.09 3.89
CA ALA A 227 -15.14 -4.73 2.60
C ALA A 227 -14.71 -6.02 1.91
N ASP A 228 -15.63 -6.64 1.17
CA ASP A 228 -15.36 -7.87 0.41
C ASP A 228 -15.53 -7.66 -1.09
N ASP A 229 -14.89 -8.55 -1.87
CA ASP A 229 -15.04 -8.61 -3.32
C ASP A 229 -16.28 -9.42 -3.77
N HIS A 230 -16.98 -10.08 -2.83
CA HIS A 230 -18.15 -10.92 -3.11
C HIS A 230 -19.34 -10.17 -3.74
N HIS A 231 -19.50 -8.88 -3.48
CA HIS A 231 -20.73 -8.15 -3.82
C HIS A 231 -20.62 -7.21 -5.01
N ASN A 232 -19.46 -7.11 -5.66
CA ASN A 232 -19.23 -6.19 -6.79
C ASN A 232 -19.11 -6.94 -8.13
N MET A 233 -20.02 -7.87 -8.39
CA MET A 233 -20.15 -8.58 -9.66
C MET A 233 -21.36 -8.07 -10.45
N ASN A 234 -21.15 -7.61 -11.69
CA ASN A 234 -22.23 -7.31 -12.61
C ASN A 234 -22.54 -8.53 -13.47
N LEU A 235 -23.81 -8.94 -13.54
CA LEU A 235 -24.24 -9.98 -14.47
C LEU A 235 -24.38 -9.39 -15.89
N LEU A 236 -23.62 -9.93 -16.83
CA LEU A 236 -23.74 -9.61 -18.24
C LEU A 236 -24.65 -10.63 -18.93
N TYR A 237 -25.72 -10.13 -19.54
CA TYR A 237 -26.61 -10.87 -20.42
C TYR A 237 -26.41 -10.39 -21.86
N SER A 238 -25.65 -11.14 -22.66
CA SER A 238 -25.32 -10.78 -24.06
C SER A 238 -25.89 -11.75 -25.11
N GLY A 239 -27.01 -12.42 -24.80
CA GLY A 239 -27.67 -13.37 -25.71
C GLY A 239 -27.12 -14.82 -25.66
N GLY A 240 -26.39 -15.17 -24.59
CA GLY A 240 -25.87 -16.51 -24.32
C GLY A 240 -25.98 -16.86 -22.83
N GLN A 241 -25.12 -17.76 -22.34
CA GLN A 241 -25.03 -18.04 -20.90
C GLN A 241 -24.62 -16.77 -20.14
N PRO A 242 -25.34 -16.38 -19.07
CA PRO A 242 -24.97 -15.23 -18.26
C PRO A 242 -23.55 -15.36 -17.74
N SER A 243 -22.78 -14.27 -17.78
CA SER A 243 -21.44 -14.20 -17.19
C SER A 243 -21.37 -13.15 -16.09
N ALA A 244 -20.63 -13.43 -15.02
CA ALA A 244 -20.39 -12.48 -13.95
C ALA A 244 -19.10 -11.70 -14.22
N ILE A 245 -19.18 -10.38 -14.30
CA ILE A 245 -18.04 -9.48 -14.51
C ILE A 245 -17.68 -8.83 -13.18
N ARG A 246 -16.44 -8.99 -12.74
CA ARG A 246 -15.88 -8.22 -11.62
C ARG A 246 -15.93 -6.74 -11.97
N SER A 247 -16.73 -5.97 -11.26
CA SER A 247 -16.58 -4.51 -11.28
C SER A 247 -15.37 -4.17 -10.43
N ASN A 248 -14.27 -3.76 -11.08
CA ASN A 248 -13.14 -3.18 -10.37
C ASN A 248 -13.35 -1.66 -10.25
N GLN A 249 -12.76 -1.05 -9.23
CA GLN A 249 -12.78 0.40 -9.06
C GLN A 249 -11.63 1.08 -9.83
N GLY A 250 -11.10 0.39 -10.85
CA GLY A 250 -9.82 0.73 -11.47
C GLY A 250 -8.73 0.86 -10.41
N HIS A 251 -7.95 1.94 -10.52
CA HIS A 251 -6.91 2.34 -9.57
C HIS A 251 -7.33 3.52 -8.69
N ALA A 252 -8.53 3.46 -8.10
CA ALA A 252 -9.04 4.55 -7.26
C ALA A 252 -8.15 4.80 -6.03
N GLU A 253 -7.56 3.74 -5.47
CA GLU A 253 -6.61 3.78 -4.37
C GLU A 253 -5.38 4.63 -4.69
N LEU A 254 -4.79 4.44 -5.88
CA LEU A 254 -3.64 5.23 -6.32
C LEU A 254 -4.03 6.68 -6.56
N VAL A 255 -5.21 6.95 -7.13
CA VAL A 255 -5.68 8.32 -7.33
C VAL A 255 -5.89 9.04 -6.01
N HIS A 256 -6.53 8.41 -5.04
CA HIS A 256 -6.77 9.03 -3.74
C HIS A 256 -5.47 9.25 -2.97
N GLN A 257 -4.53 8.30 -3.00
CA GLN A 257 -3.21 8.48 -2.38
C GLN A 257 -2.42 9.62 -3.04
N LEU A 258 -2.38 9.67 -4.38
CA LEU A 258 -1.72 10.73 -5.12
C LEU A 258 -2.36 12.09 -4.84
N GLN A 259 -3.70 12.13 -4.77
CA GLN A 259 -4.41 13.37 -4.49
C GLN A 259 -4.14 13.87 -3.07
N GLU A 260 -4.10 12.98 -2.07
CA GLU A 260 -3.69 13.35 -0.71
C GLU A 260 -2.27 13.92 -0.70
N PHE A 261 -1.32 13.22 -1.32
CA PHE A 261 0.07 13.70 -1.43
C PHE A 261 0.14 15.13 -2.01
N VAL A 262 -0.59 15.38 -3.09
CA VAL A 262 -0.67 16.71 -3.73
C VAL A 262 -1.33 17.74 -2.82
N ASP A 263 -2.39 17.39 -2.12
CA ASP A 263 -3.10 18.31 -1.23
C ASP A 263 -2.31 18.64 0.05
N VAL A 264 -1.48 17.71 0.54
CA VAL A 264 -0.55 17.95 1.65
C VAL A 264 0.57 18.91 1.23
N ILE A 265 1.15 18.75 0.03
CA ILE A 265 2.14 19.70 -0.52
C ILE A 265 1.54 21.11 -0.61
N ASP A 266 0.28 21.20 -1.03
CA ASP A 266 -0.45 22.46 -1.16
C ASP A 266 -0.94 23.04 0.19
N GLY A 267 -0.67 22.35 1.31
CA GLY A 267 -0.98 22.82 2.67
C GLY A 267 -2.47 22.74 3.05
N LYS A 268 -3.27 21.92 2.36
CA LYS A 268 -4.69 21.75 2.67
C LYS A 268 -4.98 20.77 3.79
N TYR A 269 -4.16 19.73 3.89
CA TYR A 269 -4.34 18.63 4.83
C TYR A 269 -3.01 18.25 5.46
N GLU A 270 -3.09 17.58 6.59
CA GLU A 270 -1.97 16.81 7.14
C GLU A 270 -1.95 15.42 6.51
N GLN A 271 -0.76 14.83 6.36
CA GLN A 271 -0.63 13.48 5.81
C GLN A 271 -1.30 12.44 6.72
N THR A 272 -2.04 11.49 6.15
CA THR A 272 -2.66 10.40 6.93
C THR A 272 -1.76 9.18 7.05
N VAL A 273 -0.66 9.18 6.31
CA VAL A 273 0.35 8.12 6.28
C VAL A 273 1.71 8.74 6.52
N SER A 274 2.40 8.23 7.53
CA SER A 274 3.71 8.70 7.96
C SER A 274 4.78 7.61 7.80
N LEU A 275 6.05 8.00 7.84
CA LEU A 275 7.15 7.02 7.92
C LEU A 275 7.06 6.13 9.17
N ALA A 276 6.52 6.66 10.28
CA ALA A 276 6.34 5.90 11.52
C ALA A 276 5.33 4.75 11.35
N ASP A 277 4.28 4.93 10.53
CA ASP A 277 3.36 3.86 10.16
C ASP A 277 4.10 2.70 9.50
N THR A 278 4.95 3.01 8.51
CA THR A 278 5.73 1.99 7.78
C THR A 278 6.74 1.29 8.67
N ILE A 279 7.49 2.03 9.49
CA ILE A 279 8.46 1.46 10.43
C ILE A 279 7.74 0.50 11.40
N CYS A 280 6.59 0.92 11.93
CA CYS A 280 5.77 0.06 12.79
C CYS A 280 5.33 -1.22 12.07
N ALA A 281 4.80 -1.11 10.85
CA ALA A 281 4.35 -2.27 10.08
C ALA A 281 5.52 -3.24 9.79
N VAL A 282 6.69 -2.72 9.42
CA VAL A 282 7.89 -3.53 9.17
C VAL A 282 8.37 -4.25 10.44
N GLN A 283 8.36 -3.59 11.60
CA GLN A 283 8.70 -4.24 12.87
C GLN A 283 7.74 -5.39 13.21
N VAL A 284 6.45 -5.24 12.91
CA VAL A 284 5.47 -6.31 13.11
C VAL A 284 5.65 -7.43 12.08
N VAL A 285 6.06 -7.12 10.84
CA VAL A 285 6.45 -8.15 9.85
C VAL A 285 7.58 -9.02 10.41
N ASP A 286 8.61 -8.42 10.98
CA ASP A 286 9.73 -9.18 11.56
C ASP A 286 9.26 -10.12 12.69
N GLN A 287 8.34 -9.66 13.55
CA GLN A 287 7.72 -10.50 14.60
C GLN A 287 6.86 -11.64 14.03
N VAL A 288 6.13 -11.39 12.94
CA VAL A 288 5.34 -12.42 12.24
C VAL A 288 6.24 -13.50 11.67
N LEU A 289 7.38 -13.12 11.08
CA LEU A 289 8.35 -14.07 10.53
C LEU A 289 9.11 -14.82 11.62
N GLU A 290 9.49 -14.15 12.71
CA GLU A 290 10.08 -14.79 13.89
C GLU A 290 9.12 -15.83 14.49
N SER A 291 7.86 -15.46 14.67
CA SER A 291 6.82 -16.37 15.17
C SER A 291 6.58 -17.55 14.22
N ALA A 292 6.59 -17.33 12.90
CA ALA A 292 6.42 -18.42 11.93
C ALA A 292 7.58 -19.44 11.99
N ASN A 293 8.80 -18.95 12.22
CA ASN A 293 10.00 -19.78 12.32
C ASN A 293 10.06 -20.57 13.64
N THR A 294 9.75 -19.92 14.76
CA THR A 294 9.79 -20.53 16.11
C THR A 294 8.54 -21.33 16.44
N ARG A 295 7.40 -21.00 15.81
CA ARG A 295 6.04 -21.47 16.15
C ARG A 295 5.59 -21.06 17.55
N GLU A 296 6.17 -20.00 18.09
CA GLU A 296 5.86 -19.46 19.41
C GLU A 296 5.22 -18.08 19.31
N VAL A 297 4.55 -17.66 20.39
CA VAL A 297 4.01 -16.31 20.48
C VAL A 297 5.17 -15.34 20.74
N VAL A 298 5.37 -14.37 19.86
CA VAL A 298 6.28 -13.26 20.06
C VAL A 298 5.53 -12.16 20.80
N LYS A 299 6.08 -11.68 21.91
CA LYS A 299 5.51 -10.56 22.68
C LYS A 299 6.41 -9.36 22.57
N LYS A 300 5.82 -8.15 22.53
CA LYS A 300 6.59 -6.92 22.59
C LYS A 300 7.31 -6.85 23.94
N GLU A 301 8.64 -6.85 23.92
CA GLU A 301 9.40 -6.57 25.14
C GLU A 301 9.00 -5.18 25.64
N GLN A 302 8.50 -5.10 26.88
CA GLN A 302 8.33 -3.81 27.54
C GLN A 302 9.73 -3.20 27.67
N ARG A 303 10.07 -2.24 26.79
CA ARG A 303 11.21 -1.36 27.04
C ARG A 303 10.94 -0.68 28.39
N LYS A 304 11.65 -1.13 29.42
CA LYS A 304 11.70 -0.50 30.74
C LYS A 304 12.37 0.86 30.66
#